data_AF-A0A5S9NZ79-F1
#
_entry.id   AF-A0A5S9NZ79-F1
#
_cell.length_a   1.000
_cell.length_b   1.000
_cell.length_c   1.000
_cell.angle_alpha   90.00
_cell.angle_beta   90.00
_cell.angle_gamma   90.00
#
_symmetry.space_group_name_H-M   'P 1'
#
loop_
_entity.id
_entity.type
_entity.pdbx_description
1 polymer ?
#
loop_
_entity_poly.entity_id
_entity_poly.type
_entity_poly.pdbx_seq_one_letter_code
_entity_poly.pdbx_strand_id
1 'polypeptide(L)' 'MMDHVFRWDRCGRKGELCHVFARGAMNSVGVRFADGWTMVTSRYAVRRLVSEALA' A
#
# COMPACT_ATOMS: atom_id res chain seq x y z
N MET A 1 0.54 -3.18 -10.30
CA MET A 1 -0.92 -2.95 -10.21
C MET A 1 -1.19 -2.30 -8.86
N MET A 2 -2.02 -1.25 -8.80
CA MET A 2 -2.36 -0.63 -7.53
C MET A 2 -3.45 -1.45 -6.85
N ASP A 3 -3.06 -2.23 -5.85
CA ASP A 3 -3.87 -3.26 -5.23
C ASP A 3 -4.15 -3.00 -3.74
N HIS A 4 -3.58 -1.91 -3.20
CA HIS A 4 -3.75 -1.51 -1.81
C HIS A 4 -4.07 -0.01 -1.71
N VAL A 5 -4.77 0.36 -0.62
CA VAL A 5 -4.91 1.76 -0.18
C VAL A 5 -4.05 2.00 1.05
N PHE A 6 -3.33 3.13 1.07
CA PHE A 6 -2.55 3.56 2.23
C PHE A 6 -3.46 4.24 3.25
N ARG A 7 -3.68 3.65 4.42
CA ARG A 7 -4.71 4.12 5.37
C ARG A 7 -4.21 5.06 6.47
N TRP A 8 -2.89 5.18 6.63
CA TRP A 8 -2.30 5.96 7.73
C TRP A 8 -2.21 7.44 7.38
N ASP A 9 -2.40 8.27 8.40
CA ASP A 9 -2.15 9.71 8.29
C ASP A 9 -0.65 9.99 8.51
N ARG A 10 0.13 9.64 7.49
CA ARG A 10 1.59 9.82 7.48
C ARG A 10 2.04 10.17 6.07
N CYS A 11 3.04 11.04 5.97
CA CYS A 11 3.66 11.44 4.69
C CYS A 11 2.67 12.11 3.71
N GLY A 12 1.50 12.56 4.18
CA GLY A 12 0.48 13.23 3.34
C GLY A 12 -0.23 12.30 2.36
N ARG A 13 -0.13 10.97 2.51
CA ARG A 13 -0.60 10.00 1.49
C ARG A 13 -1.81 9.17 1.89
N LYS A 14 -2.54 9.60 2.90
CA LYS A 14 -3.70 8.86 3.41
C LYS A 14 -4.78 8.77 2.32
N GLY A 15 -5.27 7.57 2.08
CA GLY A 15 -6.27 7.27 1.06
C GLY A 15 -5.70 7.05 -0.34
N GLU A 16 -4.40 7.29 -0.56
CA GLU A 16 -3.80 7.05 -1.86
C GLU A 16 -3.65 5.55 -2.16
N LEU A 17 -3.76 5.24 -3.45
CA LEU A 17 -3.51 3.90 -3.96
C LEU A 17 -2.02 3.61 -4.03
N CYS A 18 -1.65 2.39 -3.65
CA CYS A 18 -0.28 1.92 -3.68
C CYS A 18 -0.21 0.44 -4.07
N HIS A 19 0.98 0.04 -4.50
CA HIS A 19 1.34 -1.33 -4.79
C HIS A 19 2.36 -1.82 -3.76
N VAL A 20 2.11 -2.97 -3.14
CA VAL A 20 3.11 -3.62 -2.29
C VAL A 20 4.08 -4.41 -3.18
N PHE A 21 5.31 -3.91 -3.35
CA PHE A 21 6.32 -4.53 -4.22
C PHE A 21 7.29 -5.45 -3.47
N ALA A 22 7.36 -5.36 -2.14
CA ALA A 22 8.23 -6.20 -1.32
C ALA A 22 7.60 -6.47 0.06
N ARG A 23 7.89 -7.65 0.64
CA ARG A 23 7.50 -8.04 2.00
C ARG A 23 8.75 -8.34 2.82
N GLY A 24 8.89 -7.69 3.97
CA GLY A 24 9.97 -7.96 4.92
C GLY A 24 9.65 -9.16 5.82
N ALA A 25 10.66 -9.63 6.57
CA ALA A 25 10.53 -10.75 7.51
C ALA A 25 9.60 -10.46 8.69
N MET A 26 9.53 -9.19 9.14
CA MET A 26 8.62 -8.74 10.20
C MET A 26 7.32 -8.16 9.58
N ASN A 27 6.76 -7.12 10.19
CA ASN A 27 5.54 -6.46 9.74
C ASN A 27 5.80 -5.35 8.71
N SER A 28 6.94 -5.38 8.04
CA SER A 28 7.36 -4.35 7.11
C SER A 28 6.99 -4.72 5.67
N VAL A 29 6.62 -3.72 4.87
CA VAL A 29 6.36 -3.84 3.42
C VAL A 29 6.94 -2.65 2.68
N GLY A 30 7.45 -2.90 1.47
CA GLY A 30 7.79 -1.87 0.51
C GLY A 30 6.56 -1.53 -0.33
N VAL A 31 6.19 -0.25 -0.38
CA VAL A 31 5.07 0.28 -1.17
C VAL A 31 5.56 1.24 -2.24
N ARG A 32 4.93 1.19 -3.41
CA ARG A 32 5.13 2.15 -4.51
C ARG A 32 3.79 2.82 -4.83
N PHE A 33 3.80 4.14 -4.92
CA PHE A 33 2.64 4.95 -5.27
C PHE A 33 2.61 5.24 -6.78
N ALA A 34 1.51 5.81 -7.27
CA ALA A 34 1.30 6.08 -8.70
C ALA A 34 2.33 7.06 -9.30
N ASP A 35 2.83 8.00 -8.50
CA ASP A 35 3.88 8.97 -8.86
C ASP A 35 5.30 8.36 -8.88
N GLY A 36 5.43 7.06 -8.62
CA GLY A 36 6.71 6.36 -8.57
C GLY A 36 7.45 6.47 -7.23
N TRP A 37 6.93 7.24 -6.27
CA TRP A 37 7.54 7.33 -4.94
C TRP A 37 7.43 6.00 -4.19
N THR A 38 8.46 5.68 -3.41
CA THR A 38 8.56 4.41 -2.68
C THR A 38 8.92 4.62 -1.23
N MET A 39 8.38 3.77 -0.34
CA MET A 39 8.83 3.70 1.05
C MET A 39 8.69 2.30 1.65
N VAL A 40 9.39 2.08 2.75
CA VAL A 40 9.12 0.96 3.66
C VAL A 40 8.16 1.43 4.76
N THR A 41 7.09 0.66 4.99
CA THR A 41 6.08 0.95 6.00
C THR A 41 5.58 -0.32 6.67
N SER A 42 4.71 -0.18 7.67
CA SER A 42 4.04 -1.30 8.33
C SER A 42 2.95 -1.90 7.44
N ARG A 43 2.74 -3.22 7.46
CA ARG A 43 1.57 -3.85 6.82
C ARG A 43 0.26 -3.32 7.36
N TYR A 44 0.24 -2.84 8.60
CA TYR A 44 -0.93 -2.16 9.15
C TYR A 44 -1.22 -0.81 8.49
N ALA A 45 -0.28 -0.22 7.75
CA ALA A 45 -0.49 1.04 7.05
C ALA A 45 -1.21 0.88 5.71
N VAL A 46 -1.32 -0.35 5.20
CA VAL A 46 -1.97 -0.65 3.92
C VAL A 46 -3.20 -1.53 4.12
N ARG A 47 -4.19 -1.38 3.25
CA ARG A 47 -5.33 -2.29 3.14
C ARG A 47 -5.45 -2.77 1.71
N ARG A 48 -5.52 -4.08 1.53
CA ARG A 48 -5.78 -4.68 0.22
C ARG A 48 -7.16 -4.23 -0.25
N LEU A 49 -7.23 -3.77 -1.50
CA LEU A 49 -8.50 -3.55 -2.16
C LEU A 49 -9.07 -4.92 -2.50
N VAL A 50 -10.27 -5.21 -2.02
CA VAL A 50 -11.03 -6.34 -2.52
C VAL A 50 -11.52 -5.90 -3.90
N SER A 51 -11.06 -6.56 -4.96
CA SER A 51 -11.67 -6.35 -6.27
C SER A 51 -13.08 -6.91 -6.20
N GLU A 52 -14.07 -6.04 -6.24
CA GLU A 52 -15.43 -6.45 -6.57
C GLU A 52 -15.46 -6.71 -8.08
N ALA A 53 -15.02 -7.90 -8.49
CA ALA A 53 -15.10 -8.38 -9.85
C ALA A 53 -14.96 -9.91 -9.85
N LEU A 54 -16.09 -10.59 -9.71
CA LEU A 54 -16.58 -11.71 -10.54
C LEU A 54 -17.89 -12.21 -9.90
N ALA A 55 -18.98 -11.50 -10.17
CA ALA A 55 -20.35 -12.02 -10.17
C ALA A 55 -21.00 -11.60 -11.49
#